data_AF-A0A1Y1M3E7-F1
#
_entry.id   AF-A0A1Y1M3E7-F1
#
_cell.length_a   1.000
_cell.length_b   1.000
_cell.length_c   1.000
_cell.angle_alpha   90.00
_cell.angle_beta   90.00
_cell.angle_gamma   90.00
#
_symmetry.space_group_name_H-M   'P 1'
#
loop_
_entity.id
_entity.type
_entity.pdbx_description
1 polymer ?
#
loop_
_entity_poly.entity_id
_entity_poly.type
_entity_poly.pdbx_seq_one_letter_code
_entity_poly.pdbx_strand_id
1 'polypeptide(L)'
;VEVSKATAICKLIESVISIPGMIERVGEKSRVRNFVCQIFIFAYLWGAGGNLLDASREKFETYVHDQFDEFPDAKLPPGANLWDLFPSTAARRLEPWVKIIPTFTYDSTTPFFEMLVPTIDTIRFGYIMKKLVETKYPVLFTGDTGVGKSVIAKEVLNSLFEMGSWIPITLNFSAQTSSLRTQEMLEAKLDKRKKTLLGAPIGKRVVLFVDDVNMPKLEKYGAQPPIELLRFWRIVR
;
A
#
# COMPACT_ATOMS: atom_id res chain seq x y z
N VAL A 1 -18.33 -1.36 2.86
CA VAL A 1 -17.56 -0.84 1.70
C VAL A 1 -17.23 0.64 1.86
N GLU A 2 -18.17 1.47 2.32
CA GLU A 2 -17.92 2.92 2.47
C GLU A 2 -16.94 3.25 3.60
N VAL A 3 -17.10 2.62 4.77
CA VAL A 3 -16.19 2.81 5.92
C VAL A 3 -14.75 2.46 5.58
N SER A 4 -14.52 1.41 4.79
CA SER A 4 -13.16 1.02 4.35
C SER A 4 -12.54 2.03 3.39
N LYS A 5 -13.34 2.64 2.51
CA LYS A 5 -12.86 3.72 1.62
C LYS A 5 -12.48 4.95 2.42
N ALA A 6 -13.37 5.40 3.33
CA ALA A 6 -13.08 6.52 4.22
C ALA A 6 -11.83 6.28 5.09
N THR A 7 -11.67 5.06 5.62
CA THR A 7 -10.48 4.68 6.41
C THR A 7 -9.22 4.72 5.55
N ALA A 8 -9.26 4.23 4.31
CA ALA A 8 -8.12 4.29 3.39
C ALA A 8 -7.70 5.74 3.08
N ILE A 9 -8.66 6.64 2.84
CA ILE A 9 -8.41 8.07 2.64
C ILE A 9 -7.69 8.66 3.86
N CYS A 10 -8.25 8.45 5.06
CA CYS A 10 -7.63 8.94 6.30
C CYS A 10 -6.22 8.40 6.50
N LYS A 11 -5.99 7.11 6.21
CA LYS A 11 -4.68 6.47 6.35
C LYS A 11 -3.66 6.99 5.34
N LEU A 12 -4.05 7.26 4.10
CA LEU A 12 -3.18 7.91 3.11
C LEU A 12 -2.80 9.33 3.54
N ILE A 13 -3.76 10.10 4.04
CA ILE A 13 -3.49 11.46 4.57
C ILE A 13 -2.50 11.38 5.76
N GLU A 14 -2.79 10.52 6.73
CA GLU A 14 -1.95 10.29 7.91
C GLU A 14 -0.51 9.91 7.50
N SER A 15 -0.35 9.09 6.46
CA SER A 15 0.97 8.60 6.00
C SER A 15 1.89 9.71 5.48
N VAL A 16 1.31 10.82 5.00
CA VAL A 16 2.08 11.95 4.46
C VAL A 16 2.26 13.01 5.54
N ILE A 17 1.20 13.32 6.30
CA ILE A 17 1.21 14.37 7.32
C ILE A 17 2.05 13.99 8.55
N SER A 18 2.10 12.70 8.91
CA SER A 18 2.83 12.24 10.10
C SER A 18 4.35 12.24 9.94
N ILE A 19 4.86 12.55 8.74
CA ILE A 19 6.29 12.65 8.50
C ILE A 19 6.85 13.87 9.26
N PRO A 20 7.87 13.70 10.11
CA PRO A 20 8.45 14.80 10.88
C PRO A 20 8.86 15.98 9.98
N GLY A 21 8.46 17.20 10.36
CA GLY A 21 8.78 18.41 9.62
C GLY A 21 7.96 18.66 8.34
N MET A 22 6.92 17.86 8.05
CA MET A 22 6.02 18.15 6.91
C MET A 22 5.09 19.34 7.16
N ILE A 23 4.51 19.42 8.36
CA ILE A 23 3.71 20.58 8.78
C ILE A 23 4.57 21.44 9.69
N GLU A 24 5.34 22.35 9.10
CA GLU A 24 6.07 23.37 9.86
C GLU A 24 5.10 24.44 10.37
N ARG A 25 5.20 24.76 11.67
CA ARG A 25 4.40 25.85 12.29
C ARG A 25 4.87 27.26 11.86
N VAL A 26 6.03 27.36 11.21
CA VAL A 26 6.76 28.62 10.97
C VAL A 26 6.86 28.99 9.47
N GLY A 27 6.21 28.23 8.57
CA GLY A 27 6.23 28.51 7.13
C GLY A 27 5.08 29.40 6.61
N GLU A 28 5.11 29.72 5.32
CA GLU A 28 3.97 30.33 4.61
C GLU A 28 2.72 29.45 4.74
N LYS A 29 1.75 29.93 5.54
CA LYS A 29 0.50 29.22 5.83
C LYS A 29 -0.26 28.83 4.56
N SER A 30 -0.19 29.65 3.51
CA SER A 30 -0.82 29.40 2.21
C SER A 30 -0.23 28.17 1.50
N ARG A 31 1.09 28.02 1.48
CA ARG A 31 1.76 26.88 0.83
C ARG A 31 1.46 25.56 1.56
N VAL A 32 1.46 25.59 2.89
CA VAL A 32 1.08 24.42 3.70
C VAL A 32 -0.38 24.04 3.46
N ARG A 33 -1.28 25.03 3.45
CA ARG A 33 -2.71 24.82 3.16
C ARG A 33 -2.93 24.18 1.79
N ASN A 34 -2.28 24.71 0.75
CA ASN A 34 -2.38 24.15 -0.59
C ASN A 34 -1.90 22.70 -0.66
N PHE A 35 -0.76 22.39 -0.02
CA PHE A 35 -0.23 21.04 -0.04
C PHE A 35 -1.11 20.06 0.75
N VAL A 36 -1.70 20.48 1.87
CA VAL A 36 -2.68 19.66 2.61
C VAL A 36 -3.91 19.38 1.75
N CYS A 37 -4.44 20.37 1.02
CA CYS A 37 -5.53 20.16 0.06
C CYS A 37 -5.13 19.18 -1.05
N GLN A 38 -3.93 19.30 -1.61
CA GLN A 38 -3.42 18.36 -2.61
C GLN A 38 -3.28 16.93 -2.07
N ILE A 39 -2.80 16.76 -0.83
CA ILE A 39 -2.73 15.44 -0.17
C ILE A 39 -4.13 14.86 0.00
N PHE A 40 -5.11 15.69 0.41
CA PHE A 40 -6.50 15.26 0.53
C PHE A 40 -7.06 14.79 -0.81
N ILE A 41 -6.85 15.55 -1.89
CA ILE A 41 -7.32 15.18 -3.24
C ILE A 41 -6.67 13.88 -3.70
N PHE A 42 -5.35 13.74 -3.52
CA PHE A 42 -4.64 12.51 -3.82
C PHE A 42 -5.22 11.32 -3.03
N ALA A 43 -5.42 11.48 -1.72
CA ALA A 43 -5.97 10.43 -0.88
C ALA A 43 -7.41 10.09 -1.24
N TYR A 44 -8.23 11.09 -1.61
CA TYR A 44 -9.60 10.92 -2.08
C TYR A 44 -9.64 10.13 -3.40
N LEU A 45 -8.85 10.54 -4.38
CA LEU A 45 -8.72 9.88 -5.69
C LEU A 45 -8.36 8.40 -5.52
N TRP A 46 -7.30 8.12 -4.75
CA TRP A 46 -6.80 6.76 -4.55
C TRP A 46 -7.63 5.91 -3.60
N GLY A 47 -8.18 6.51 -2.54
CA GLY A 47 -8.99 5.81 -1.55
C GLY A 47 -10.41 5.49 -2.04
N ALA A 48 -11.01 6.38 -2.82
CA ALA A 48 -12.36 6.17 -3.37
C ALA A 48 -12.34 5.51 -4.75
N GLY A 49 -11.37 5.86 -5.59
CA GLY A 49 -11.28 5.45 -7.00
C GLY A 49 -10.21 4.41 -7.33
N GLY A 50 -9.35 4.02 -6.37
CA GLY A 50 -8.25 3.07 -6.63
C GLY A 50 -8.70 1.68 -7.10
N ASN A 51 -9.95 1.30 -6.85
CA ASN A 51 -10.55 0.03 -7.28
C ASN A 51 -11.50 0.16 -8.48
N LEU A 52 -11.52 1.31 -9.15
CA LEU A 52 -12.30 1.52 -10.36
C LEU A 52 -11.68 0.77 -11.54
N LEU A 53 -12.54 0.35 -12.46
CA LEU A 53 -12.15 -0.14 -13.78
C LEU A 53 -11.55 1.02 -14.59
N ASP A 54 -10.62 0.72 -15.51
CA ASP A 54 -9.91 1.73 -16.29
C ASP A 54 -10.86 2.66 -17.05
N ALA A 55 -11.94 2.12 -17.64
CA ALA A 55 -12.95 2.89 -18.35
C ALA A 55 -13.72 3.92 -17.48
N SER A 56 -13.66 3.78 -16.14
CA SER A 56 -14.30 4.70 -15.19
C SER A 56 -13.32 5.70 -14.57
N ARG A 57 -12.00 5.51 -14.74
CA ARG A 57 -10.97 6.35 -14.11
C ARG A 57 -10.98 7.78 -14.64
N GLU A 58 -11.14 7.95 -15.95
CA GLU A 58 -11.23 9.28 -16.59
C GLU A 58 -12.45 10.05 -16.09
N LYS A 59 -13.64 9.43 -16.09
CA LYS A 59 -14.87 10.06 -15.59
C LYS A 59 -14.77 10.45 -14.11
N PHE A 60 -14.15 9.59 -13.30
CA PHE A 60 -13.97 9.87 -11.87
C PHE A 60 -12.94 10.97 -11.65
N GLU A 61 -11.88 11.03 -12.45
CA GLU A 61 -10.90 12.11 -12.42
C GLU A 61 -11.53 13.46 -12.77
N THR A 62 -12.32 13.54 -13.84
CA THR A 62 -13.07 14.76 -14.19
C THR A 62 -13.97 15.19 -13.04
N TYR A 63 -14.72 14.25 -12.44
CA TYR A 63 -15.55 14.53 -11.27
C TYR A 63 -14.72 15.10 -10.11
N VAL A 64 -13.55 14.53 -9.81
CA VAL A 64 -12.67 15.03 -8.75
C VAL A 64 -12.18 16.44 -9.08
N HIS A 65 -11.79 16.72 -10.32
CA HIS A 65 -11.40 18.07 -10.75
C HIS A 65 -12.52 19.08 -10.51
N ASP A 66 -13.72 18.80 -11.03
CA ASP A 66 -14.87 19.71 -10.93
C ASP A 66 -15.26 19.98 -9.47
N GLN A 67 -15.15 18.97 -8.59
CA GLN A 67 -15.44 19.12 -7.16
C GLN A 67 -14.47 20.08 -6.44
N PHE A 68 -13.23 20.23 -6.92
CA PHE A 68 -12.21 21.04 -6.26
C PHE A 68 -11.85 22.33 -7.00
N ASP A 69 -12.39 22.58 -8.19
CA ASP A 69 -12.04 23.73 -9.04
C ASP A 69 -12.38 25.08 -8.38
N GLU A 70 -13.51 25.16 -7.66
CA GLU A 70 -13.93 26.38 -6.96
C GLU A 70 -13.10 26.71 -5.70
N PHE A 71 -12.22 25.80 -5.25
CA PHE A 71 -11.46 25.96 -4.01
C PHE A 71 -10.07 26.57 -4.29
N PRO A 72 -9.81 27.83 -3.89
CA PRO A 72 -8.55 28.52 -4.22
C PRO A 72 -7.28 27.86 -3.68
N ASP A 73 -7.42 27.03 -2.66
CA ASP A 73 -6.36 26.29 -2.01
C ASP A 73 -6.08 24.93 -2.66
N ALA A 74 -7.04 24.39 -3.41
CA ALA A 74 -6.92 23.14 -4.13
C ALA A 74 -6.23 23.31 -5.48
N LYS A 75 -5.12 24.06 -5.53
CA LYS A 75 -4.41 24.34 -6.79
C LYS A 75 -3.84 23.04 -7.37
N LEU A 76 -4.47 22.53 -8.41
CA LEU A 76 -3.99 21.37 -9.17
C LEU A 76 -3.17 21.84 -10.38
N PRO A 77 -2.14 21.08 -10.81
CA PRO A 77 -1.40 21.43 -12.02
C PRO A 77 -2.32 21.41 -13.25
N PRO A 78 -2.36 22.49 -14.06
CA PRO A 78 -3.30 22.57 -15.19
C PRO A 78 -2.98 21.51 -16.25
N GLY A 79 -4.02 20.81 -16.71
CA GLY A 79 -3.91 19.77 -17.74
C GLY A 79 -3.14 18.51 -17.32
N ALA A 80 -2.80 18.37 -16.04
CA ALA A 80 -2.13 17.17 -15.54
C ALA A 80 -3.16 16.09 -15.17
N ASN A 81 -2.84 14.84 -15.52
CA ASN A 81 -3.62 13.71 -15.08
C ASN A 81 -3.35 13.42 -13.58
N LEU A 82 -4.39 13.43 -12.73
CA LEU A 82 -4.25 13.24 -11.29
C LEU A 82 -3.74 11.84 -10.90
N TRP A 83 -4.03 10.83 -11.72
CA TRP A 83 -3.48 9.48 -11.55
C TRP A 83 -1.97 9.44 -11.78
N ASP A 84 -1.45 10.37 -12.58
CA ASP A 84 -0.03 10.49 -12.91
C ASP A 84 0.78 11.32 -11.90
N LEU A 85 0.15 11.78 -10.83
CA LEU A 85 0.78 12.60 -9.79
C LEU A 85 0.89 11.89 -8.44
N PHE A 86 1.91 12.28 -7.67
CA PHE A 86 2.10 11.84 -6.29
C PHE A 86 2.48 13.01 -5.36
N PRO A 87 2.17 12.92 -4.05
CA PRO A 87 2.58 13.92 -3.09
C PRO A 87 4.07 13.80 -2.78
N SER A 88 4.87 14.69 -3.36
CA SER A 88 6.30 14.80 -3.12
C SER A 88 6.55 15.53 -1.80
N THR A 89 7.03 14.79 -0.79
CA THR A 89 7.35 15.32 0.54
C THR A 89 8.54 16.27 0.51
N ALA A 90 9.48 16.06 -0.42
CA ALA A 90 10.62 16.95 -0.62
C ALA A 90 10.21 18.29 -1.26
N ALA A 91 9.37 18.25 -2.30
CA ALA A 91 8.93 19.46 -3.00
C ALA A 91 7.75 20.17 -2.32
N ARG A 92 7.04 19.48 -1.40
CA ARG A 92 5.79 19.91 -0.75
C ARG A 92 4.73 20.33 -1.78
N ARG A 93 4.56 19.50 -2.81
CA ARG A 93 3.55 19.65 -3.88
C ARG A 93 3.33 18.31 -4.59
N LEU A 94 2.28 18.22 -5.41
CA LEU A 94 2.14 17.13 -6.36
C LEU A 94 3.23 17.20 -7.44
N GLU A 95 3.86 16.05 -7.73
CA GLU A 95 4.80 15.91 -8.84
C GLU A 95 4.48 14.66 -9.68
N PRO A 96 4.87 14.62 -10.96
CA PRO A 96 4.65 13.45 -11.81
C PRO A 96 5.44 12.22 -11.37
N TRP A 97 4.84 11.03 -11.39
CA TRP A 97 5.51 9.76 -11.03
C TRP A 97 6.80 9.53 -11.81
N VAL A 98 6.88 10.00 -13.06
CA VAL A 98 8.07 9.88 -13.92
C VAL A 98 9.34 10.43 -13.28
N LYS A 99 9.24 11.36 -12.31
CA LYS A 99 10.40 11.92 -11.60
C LYS A 99 11.07 10.95 -10.64
N ILE A 100 10.37 9.90 -10.21
CA ILE A 100 10.88 8.93 -9.23
C ILE A 100 11.01 7.52 -9.80
N ILE A 101 10.93 7.38 -11.12
CA ILE A 101 11.23 6.11 -11.79
C ILE A 101 12.75 5.93 -11.80
N PRO A 102 13.28 4.87 -11.18
CA PRO A 102 14.70 4.58 -11.24
C PRO A 102 15.09 4.12 -12.65
N THR A 103 16.29 4.49 -13.08
CA THR A 103 16.85 4.00 -14.34
C THR A 103 17.03 2.48 -14.25
N PHE A 104 16.47 1.76 -15.22
CA PHE A 104 16.68 0.33 -15.32
C PHE A 104 18.10 0.05 -15.83
N THR A 105 18.86 -0.72 -15.06
CA THR A 105 20.17 -1.23 -15.47
C THR A 105 20.07 -2.74 -15.58
N TYR A 106 20.31 -3.26 -16.79
CA TYR A 106 20.32 -4.69 -17.02
C TYR A 106 21.57 -5.31 -16.39
N ASP A 107 21.35 -6.33 -15.55
CA ASP A 107 22.40 -7.15 -14.99
C ASP A 107 22.24 -8.60 -15.47
N SER A 108 23.20 -9.06 -16.26
CA SER A 108 23.21 -10.43 -16.80
C SER A 108 23.36 -11.53 -15.75
N THR A 109 23.76 -11.18 -14.52
CA THR A 109 23.90 -12.13 -13.42
C THR A 109 22.60 -12.35 -12.65
N THR A 110 21.65 -11.42 -12.75
CA THR A 110 20.33 -11.54 -12.10
C THR A 110 19.42 -12.48 -12.90
N PRO A 111 18.83 -13.52 -12.29
CA PRO A 111 17.89 -14.39 -12.99
C PRO A 111 16.71 -13.63 -13.60
N PHE A 112 16.30 -14.00 -14.81
CA PHE A 112 15.22 -13.30 -15.53
C PHE A 112 13.92 -13.19 -14.71
N PHE A 113 13.57 -14.21 -13.92
CA PHE A 113 12.37 -14.22 -13.09
C PHE A 113 12.46 -13.34 -11.84
N GLU A 114 13.65 -12.83 -11.50
CA GLU A 114 13.89 -11.85 -10.42
C GLU A 114 14.06 -10.43 -10.96
N MET A 115 14.21 -10.26 -12.28
CA MET A 115 14.41 -8.98 -12.92
C MET A 115 13.10 -8.19 -12.99
N LEU A 116 12.98 -7.15 -12.17
CA LEU A 116 11.86 -6.20 -12.21
C LEU A 116 12.26 -4.97 -13.00
N VAL A 117 11.59 -4.73 -14.14
CA VAL A 117 11.72 -3.46 -14.87
C VAL A 117 10.84 -2.41 -14.18
N PRO A 118 11.43 -1.31 -13.66
CA PRO A 118 10.65 -0.24 -13.05
C PRO A 118 9.75 0.44 -14.09
N THR A 119 8.45 0.44 -13.84
CA THR A 119 7.44 1.16 -14.63
C THR A 119 6.71 2.18 -13.77
N ILE A 120 5.91 3.04 -14.40
CA ILE A 120 5.04 3.97 -13.68
C ILE A 120 4.15 3.22 -12.69
N ASP A 121 3.57 2.09 -13.11
CA ASP A 121 2.66 1.31 -12.27
C ASP A 121 3.36 0.65 -11.08
N THR A 122 4.56 0.07 -11.28
CA THR A 122 5.29 -0.56 -10.17
C THR A 122 5.64 0.47 -9.09
N ILE A 123 6.02 1.68 -9.50
CA ILE A 123 6.35 2.77 -8.58
C ILE A 123 5.10 3.33 -7.89
N ARG A 124 4.02 3.55 -8.65
CA ARG A 124 2.75 4.08 -8.15
C ARG A 124 2.10 3.16 -7.11
N PHE A 125 1.90 1.88 -7.46
CA PHE A 125 1.31 0.91 -6.54
C PHE A 125 2.25 0.58 -5.38
N GLY A 126 3.56 0.52 -5.63
CA GLY A 126 4.57 0.35 -4.57
C GLY A 126 4.55 1.48 -3.55
N TYR A 127 4.46 2.74 -4.01
CA TYR A 127 4.36 3.92 -3.15
C TYR A 127 3.11 3.86 -2.26
N ILE A 128 1.94 3.62 -2.86
CA ILE A 128 0.67 3.57 -2.12
C ILE A 128 0.68 2.44 -1.09
N MET A 129 1.14 1.25 -1.50
CA MET A 129 1.28 0.11 -0.58
C MET A 129 2.22 0.45 0.58
N LYS A 130 3.39 1.03 0.31
CA LYS A 130 4.35 1.41 1.34
C LYS A 130 3.71 2.37 2.36
N LYS A 131 3.04 3.42 1.88
CA LYS A 131 2.34 4.41 2.73
C LYS A 131 1.25 3.80 3.62
N LEU A 132 0.46 2.89 3.07
CA LEU A 132 -0.58 2.20 3.83
C LEU A 132 0.00 1.21 4.84
N VAL A 133 1.03 0.45 4.48
CA VAL A 133 1.70 -0.49 5.39
C VAL A 133 2.38 0.25 6.55
N GLU A 134 3.06 1.37 6.27
CA GLU A 134 3.69 2.20 7.30
C GLU A 134 2.68 2.74 8.33
N THR A 135 1.46 3.06 7.89
CA THR A 135 0.33 3.47 8.74
C THR A 135 -0.48 2.31 9.32
N LYS A 136 0.03 1.08 9.17
CA LYS A 136 -0.55 -0.18 9.69
C LYS A 136 -1.91 -0.51 9.08
N TYR A 137 -2.19 -0.02 7.87
CA TYR A 137 -3.41 -0.31 7.14
C TYR A 137 -3.22 -1.50 6.18
N PRO A 138 -4.02 -2.58 6.28
CA PRO A 138 -3.93 -3.72 5.37
C PRO A 138 -4.31 -3.37 3.94
N VAL A 139 -3.57 -3.90 2.97
CA VAL A 139 -3.74 -3.65 1.53
C VAL A 139 -4.08 -4.97 0.83
N LEU A 140 -4.97 -4.90 -0.17
CA LEU A 140 -5.29 -6.02 -1.06
C LEU A 140 -5.01 -5.57 -2.49
N PHE A 141 -4.15 -6.31 -3.20
CA PHE A 141 -3.99 -6.16 -4.64
C PHE A 141 -4.91 -7.12 -5.39
N THR A 142 -5.73 -6.56 -6.28
CA THR A 142 -6.62 -7.32 -7.18
C THR A 142 -6.20 -7.07 -8.62
N GLY A 143 -6.33 -8.08 -9.47
CA GLY A 143 -6.00 -8.00 -10.89
C GLY A 143 -5.59 -9.36 -11.44
N ASP A 144 -5.39 -9.45 -12.74
CA ASP A 144 -5.13 -10.71 -13.44
C ASP A 144 -3.80 -11.35 -13.02
N THR A 145 -3.69 -12.67 -13.21
CA THR A 145 -2.44 -13.40 -12.97
C THR A 145 -1.34 -12.91 -13.91
N GLY A 146 -0.12 -12.76 -13.40
CA GLY A 146 1.04 -12.36 -14.22
C GLY A 146 1.29 -10.85 -14.35
N VAL A 147 0.45 -9.97 -13.78
CA VAL A 147 0.62 -8.51 -13.87
C VAL A 147 1.60 -7.91 -12.84
N GLY A 148 2.48 -8.71 -12.25
CA GLY A 148 3.53 -8.22 -11.34
C GLY A 148 3.11 -7.84 -9.91
N LYS A 149 1.85 -8.10 -9.50
CA LYS A 149 1.35 -7.78 -8.13
C LYS A 149 2.26 -8.30 -7.01
N SER A 150 2.63 -9.59 -7.09
CA SER A 150 3.45 -10.24 -6.06
C SER A 150 4.88 -9.72 -6.06
N VAL A 151 5.39 -9.30 -7.21
CA VAL A 151 6.72 -8.70 -7.34
C VAL A 151 6.75 -7.32 -6.69
N ILE A 152 5.78 -6.46 -6.99
CA ILE A 152 5.62 -5.14 -6.35
C ILE A 152 5.53 -5.28 -4.83
N ALA A 153 4.72 -6.22 -4.34
CA ALA A 153 4.55 -6.44 -2.91
C ALA A 153 5.85 -6.90 -2.23
N LYS A 154 6.56 -7.86 -2.82
CA LYS A 154 7.85 -8.35 -2.30
C LYS A 154 8.89 -7.23 -2.25
N GLU A 155 8.97 -6.41 -3.31
CA GLU A 155 9.90 -5.28 -3.38
C GLU A 155 9.67 -4.27 -2.25
N VAL A 156 8.42 -3.85 -2.04
CA VAL A 156 8.07 -2.93 -0.94
C VAL A 156 8.44 -3.53 0.42
N LEU A 157 8.18 -4.82 0.62
CA LEU A 157 8.44 -5.51 1.88
C LEU A 157 9.93 -5.70 2.16
N ASN A 158 10.72 -5.98 1.11
CA ASN A 158 12.18 -6.03 1.20
C ASN A 158 12.75 -4.67 1.58
N SER A 159 12.29 -3.59 0.93
CA SER A 159 12.65 -2.22 1.29
C SER A 159 12.33 -1.90 2.77
N LEU A 160 11.15 -2.31 3.26
CA LEU A 160 10.77 -2.13 4.66
C LEU A 160 11.59 -2.98 5.64
N PHE A 161 12.05 -4.15 5.21
CA PHE A 161 12.93 -5.03 5.98
C PHE A 161 14.34 -4.44 6.10
N GLU A 162 14.90 -3.92 5.00
CA GLU A 162 16.21 -3.25 4.96
C GLU A 162 16.25 -1.99 5.84
N MET A 163 15.14 -1.25 5.91
CA MET A 163 14.97 -0.14 6.86
C MET A 163 14.98 -0.59 8.35
N GLY A 164 15.00 -1.89 8.63
CA GLY A 164 15.17 -2.49 9.97
C GLY A 164 13.93 -2.48 10.85
N SER A 165 12.86 -1.82 10.43
CA SER A 165 11.63 -1.63 11.24
C SER A 165 10.60 -2.75 11.07
N TRP A 166 10.65 -3.48 9.95
CA TRP A 166 9.65 -4.48 9.59
C TRP A 166 10.27 -5.86 9.34
N ILE A 167 9.51 -6.92 9.60
CA ILE A 167 9.83 -8.31 9.30
C ILE A 167 8.69 -8.87 8.45
N PRO A 168 8.93 -9.14 7.16
CA PRO A 168 7.94 -9.76 6.31
C PRO A 168 7.83 -11.26 6.58
N ILE A 169 6.59 -11.75 6.62
CA ILE A 169 6.27 -13.18 6.56
C ILE A 169 5.52 -13.40 5.25
N THR A 170 6.09 -14.21 4.37
CA THR A 170 5.46 -14.56 3.10
C THR A 170 4.77 -15.91 3.20
N LEU A 171 3.46 -15.92 2.96
CA LEU A 171 2.64 -17.12 2.85
C LEU A 171 2.20 -17.27 1.40
N ASN A 172 2.56 -18.37 0.77
CA ASN A 172 2.07 -18.71 -0.57
C ASN A 172 0.95 -19.73 -0.40
N PHE A 173 -0.30 -19.31 -0.62
CA PHE A 173 -1.43 -20.21 -0.51
C PHE A 173 -1.58 -21.08 -1.75
N SER A 174 -2.04 -22.30 -1.51
CA SER A 174 -2.32 -23.29 -2.53
C SER A 174 -3.56 -24.08 -2.11
N ALA A 175 -4.08 -24.90 -3.02
CA ALA A 175 -5.21 -25.78 -2.74
C ALA A 175 -4.96 -26.80 -1.62
N GLN A 176 -3.70 -27.01 -1.20
CA GLN A 176 -3.33 -27.94 -0.13
C GLN A 176 -2.89 -27.25 1.16
N THR A 177 -2.92 -25.91 1.22
CA THR A 177 -2.54 -25.18 2.42
C THR A 177 -3.58 -25.41 3.53
N SER A 178 -3.14 -25.93 4.68
CA SER A 178 -3.98 -26.13 5.87
C SER A 178 -3.80 -25.00 6.89
N SER A 179 -4.79 -24.81 7.77
CA SER A 179 -4.71 -23.83 8.85
C SER A 179 -3.54 -24.10 9.80
N LEU A 180 -3.27 -25.37 10.11
CA LEU A 180 -2.13 -25.78 10.92
C LEU A 180 -0.81 -25.33 10.31
N ARG A 181 -0.60 -25.59 9.00
CA ARG A 181 0.62 -25.17 8.29
C ARG A 181 0.75 -23.63 8.28
N THR A 182 -0.36 -22.91 8.07
CA THR A 182 -0.37 -21.45 8.16
C THR A 182 0.03 -20.97 9.55
N GLN A 183 -0.48 -21.61 10.60
CA GLN A 183 -0.13 -21.28 11.99
C GLN A 183 1.36 -21.51 12.25
N GLU A 184 1.91 -22.68 11.90
CA GLU A 184 3.32 -23.00 12.08
C GLU A 184 4.25 -21.97 11.38
N MET A 185 3.91 -21.58 10.15
CA MET A 185 4.68 -20.58 9.39
C MET A 185 4.66 -19.19 10.05
N LEU A 186 3.54 -18.79 10.65
CA LEU A 186 3.42 -17.53 11.39
C LEU A 186 4.23 -17.58 12.68
N GLU A 187 4.01 -18.62 13.48
CA GLU A 187 4.64 -18.77 14.80
C GLU A 187 6.17 -18.89 14.70
N ALA A 188 6.69 -19.48 13.62
CA ALA A 188 8.13 -19.61 13.38
C ALA A 188 8.89 -18.27 13.27
N LYS A 189 8.19 -17.16 13.02
CA LYS A 189 8.78 -15.82 12.87
C LYS A 189 8.40 -14.87 14.02
N LEU A 190 7.68 -15.36 15.02
CA LEU A 190 7.24 -14.59 16.18
C LEU A 190 8.00 -14.99 17.45
N ASP A 191 8.27 -14.02 18.31
CA ASP A 191 8.89 -14.24 19.61
C ASP A 191 7.84 -14.55 20.67
N LYS A 192 8.14 -15.50 21.54
CA LYS A 192 7.37 -15.77 22.75
C LYS A 192 7.59 -14.66 23.76
N ARG A 193 6.56 -13.87 24.06
CA ARG A 193 6.56 -12.80 25.07
C ARG A 193 6.15 -13.29 26.45
N LYS A 194 5.12 -14.15 26.49
CA LYS A 194 4.60 -14.84 27.70
C LYS A 194 4.16 -16.25 27.29
N LYS A 195 3.71 -17.06 28.26
CA LYS A 195 3.30 -18.47 28.04
C LYS A 195 2.34 -18.68 26.86
N THR A 196 1.47 -17.70 26.59
CA THR A 196 0.47 -17.74 25.50
C THR A 196 0.53 -16.56 24.53
N LEU A 197 1.48 -15.63 24.72
CA LEU A 197 1.53 -14.40 23.93
C LEU A 197 2.72 -14.45 22.96
N LEU A 198 2.41 -14.47 21.67
CA LEU A 198 3.37 -14.32 20.58
C LEU A 198 3.35 -12.87 20.10
N GLY A 199 4.51 -12.35 19.71
CA GLY A 199 4.62 -11.00 19.18
C GLY A 199 5.80 -10.83 18.26
N ALA A 200 5.82 -9.72 17.54
CA ALA A 200 6.99 -9.34 16.76
C ALA A 200 8.22 -9.21 17.68
N PRO A 201 9.44 -9.44 17.16
CA PRO A 201 10.67 -9.15 17.88
C PRO A 201 10.74 -7.73 18.42
N ILE A 202 11.50 -7.53 19.51
CA ILE A 202 11.59 -6.25 20.20
C ILE A 202 12.02 -5.15 19.22
N GLY A 203 11.27 -4.04 19.22
CA GLY A 203 11.55 -2.88 18.36
C GLY A 203 11.15 -3.05 16.89
N LYS A 204 10.67 -4.24 16.48
CA LYS A 204 10.27 -4.52 15.10
C LYS A 204 8.76 -4.75 14.97
N ARG A 205 8.25 -4.66 13.75
CA ARG A 205 6.87 -4.98 13.40
C ARG A 205 6.85 -6.13 12.40
N VAL A 206 5.86 -7.00 12.51
CA VAL A 206 5.64 -8.07 11.54
C VAL A 206 4.58 -7.63 10.53
N VAL A 207 4.86 -7.86 9.26
CA VAL A 207 3.92 -7.66 8.16
C VAL A 207 3.72 -8.99 7.43
N LEU A 208 2.46 -9.36 7.23
CA LEU A 208 2.09 -10.59 6.56
C LEU A 208 1.79 -10.30 5.09
N PHE A 209 2.49 -11.00 4.20
CA PHE A 209 2.17 -11.05 2.78
C PHE A 209 1.58 -12.41 2.46
N VAL A 210 0.43 -12.41 1.80
CA VAL A 210 -0.26 -13.63 1.39
C VAL A 210 -0.41 -13.58 -0.12
N ASP A 211 0.30 -14.48 -0.81
CA ASP A 211 0.14 -14.70 -2.23
C ASP A 211 -1.04 -15.66 -2.46
N ASP A 212 -1.87 -15.35 -3.44
CA ASP A 212 -3.04 -16.15 -3.84
C ASP A 212 -4.03 -16.48 -2.70
N VAL A 213 -4.52 -15.43 -2.01
CA VAL A 213 -5.45 -15.53 -0.87
C VAL A 213 -6.63 -16.47 -1.12
N ASN A 214 -7.18 -16.51 -2.35
CA ASN A 214 -8.38 -17.28 -2.68
C ASN A 214 -8.12 -18.77 -3.00
N MET A 215 -6.86 -19.22 -3.06
CA MET A 215 -6.51 -20.59 -3.47
C MET A 215 -6.83 -21.74 -2.49
N PRO A 216 -6.89 -21.55 -1.15
CA PRO A 216 -7.18 -22.67 -0.24
C PRO A 216 -8.50 -23.37 -0.57
N LYS A 217 -8.55 -24.70 -0.48
CA LYS A 217 -9.80 -25.43 -0.73
C LYS A 217 -10.87 -25.11 0.30
N LEU A 218 -12.11 -25.04 -0.17
CA LEU A 218 -13.28 -24.98 0.69
C LEU A 218 -13.42 -26.30 1.45
N GLU A 219 -13.69 -26.22 2.75
CA GLU A 219 -14.13 -27.39 3.52
C GLU A 219 -15.60 -27.72 3.23
N LYS A 220 -16.10 -28.80 3.87
CA LYS A 220 -17.47 -29.30 3.69
C LYS A 220 -18.54 -28.20 3.86
N TYR A 221 -18.30 -27.21 4.70
CA TYR A 221 -19.24 -26.12 5.00
C TYR A 221 -18.94 -24.81 4.26
N GLY A 222 -18.02 -24.82 3.29
CA GLY A 222 -17.69 -23.65 2.47
C GLY A 222 -16.75 -22.65 3.14
N ALA A 223 -16.16 -22.98 4.29
CA ALA A 223 -15.13 -22.15 4.90
C ALA A 223 -13.76 -22.42 4.27
N GLN A 224 -12.84 -21.45 4.38
CA GLN A 224 -11.42 -21.62 4.05
C GLN A 224 -10.61 -21.45 5.34
N PRO A 225 -10.36 -22.53 6.11
CA PRO A 225 -9.73 -22.45 7.43
C PRO A 225 -8.42 -21.64 7.49
N PRO A 226 -7.52 -21.69 6.49
CA PRO A 226 -6.33 -20.84 6.47
C PRO A 226 -6.66 -19.33 6.48
N ILE A 227 -7.70 -18.91 5.76
CA ILE A 227 -8.11 -17.50 5.66
C ILE A 227 -8.82 -17.06 6.95
N GLU A 228 -9.68 -17.91 7.51
CA GLU A 228 -10.36 -17.63 8.78
C GLU A 228 -9.37 -17.49 9.95
N LEU A 229 -8.30 -18.30 9.94
CA LEU A 229 -7.19 -18.13 10.88
C LEU A 229 -6.57 -16.73 10.77
N LEU A 230 -6.29 -16.24 9.55
CA LEU A 230 -5.74 -14.89 9.37
C LEU A 230 -6.69 -13.79 9.87
N ARG A 231 -8.00 -13.97 9.70
CA ARG A 231 -9.01 -13.06 10.25
C ARG A 231 -8.97 -13.04 11.78
N PHE A 232 -8.85 -14.20 12.41
CA PHE A 232 -8.69 -14.29 13.87
C PHE A 232 -7.45 -13.53 14.36
N TRP A 233 -6.29 -13.74 13.73
CA TRP A 233 -5.05 -13.02 14.06
C TRP A 233 -5.14 -11.49 13.90
N ARG A 234 -5.99 -11.01 12.99
CA ARG A 234 -6.24 -9.57 12.82
C ARG A 234 -7.10 -8.98 13.94
N ILE A 235 -8.07 -9.75 14.45
CA ILE A 235 -9.02 -9.30 15.47
C ILE A 235 -8.38 -9.29 16.87
N VAL A 236 -7.46 -10.22 17.15
CA VAL A 236 -6.83 -10.38 18.48
C VAL A 236 -5.63 -9.43 18.69
N ARG A 237 -5.69 -8.22 18.13
CA ARG A 237 -4.64 -7.19 18.33
C ARG A 237 -4.88 -6.30 19.54
#